data_AF-A0A3M6Z417-F1
#
_entry.id   AF-A0A3M6Z417-F1
#
_cell.length_a   1.000
_cell.length_b   1.000
_cell.length_c   1.000
_cell.angle_alpha   90.00
_cell.angle_beta   90.00
_cell.angle_gamma   90.00
#
_symmetry.space_group_name_H-M   'P 1'
#
loop_
_entity.id
_entity.type
_entity.pdbx_description
1 polymer ?
#
loop_
_entity_poly.entity_id
_entity_poly.type
_entity_poly.pdbx_seq_one_letter_code
_entity_poly.pdbx_strand_id
1 'polypeptide(L)'
;MAQKAQKTLAARNTAALNRTHLISLIITILFLLLRTTLLHRTHALKPFILLNLPAWLIEIWFERIGRPTKDAATGDLKSAGEDLEAKGLTEWMWDVLYWTWGCTVIAAVVGNRAWWLYLAVPVYSAYLAFSTYSGMRQGFAGMGGGEGAAAGSGGSGGPSKRQAKMEKRGGQRVQYR
;
A
#
# COMPACT_ATOMS: atom_id res chain seq x y z
N MET A 1 -8.04 -24.79 11.89
CA MET A 1 -7.67 -24.08 10.63
C MET A 1 -7.07 -22.69 10.85
N ALA A 2 -7.48 -21.93 11.88
CA ALA A 2 -6.98 -20.57 12.16
C ALA A 2 -5.44 -20.48 12.32
N GLN A 3 -4.81 -21.41 13.04
CA GLN A 3 -3.35 -21.41 13.22
C GLN A 3 -2.57 -21.66 11.93
N LYS A 4 -3.11 -22.45 10.98
CA LYS A 4 -2.45 -22.69 9.69
C LYS A 4 -2.44 -21.42 8.85
N ALA A 5 -3.56 -20.70 8.79
CA ALA A 5 -3.67 -19.43 8.09
C ALA A 5 -2.70 -18.37 8.66
N GLN A 6 -2.62 -18.25 9.98
CA GLN A 6 -1.68 -17.33 10.65
C GLN A 6 -0.22 -17.67 10.38
N LYS A 7 0.14 -18.96 10.41
CA LYS A 7 1.50 -19.41 10.07
C LYS A 7 1.86 -19.10 8.60
N THR A 8 0.91 -19.30 7.68
CA THR A 8 1.10 -18.95 6.27
C THR A 8 1.24 -17.44 6.07
N LEU A 9 0.45 -16.63 6.76
CA LEU A 9 0.54 -15.17 6.72
C LEU A 9 1.89 -14.68 7.25
N ALA A 10 2.32 -15.16 8.41
CA ALA A 10 3.62 -14.84 9.00
C ALA A 10 4.79 -15.16 8.05
N ALA A 11 4.74 -16.31 7.38
CA ALA A 11 5.75 -16.71 6.41
C ALA A 11 5.77 -15.78 5.17
N ARG A 12 4.59 -15.41 4.65
CA ARG A 12 4.47 -14.48 3.52
C ARG A 12 4.99 -13.09 3.87
N ASN A 13 4.59 -12.54 5.02
CA ASN A 13 5.07 -11.24 5.48
C ASN A 13 6.59 -11.20 5.61
N THR A 14 7.17 -12.23 6.23
CA THR A 14 8.64 -12.33 6.39
C THR A 14 9.33 -12.37 5.03
N ALA A 15 8.81 -13.14 4.08
CA ALA A 15 9.37 -13.21 2.73
C ALA A 15 9.26 -11.87 2.00
N ALA A 16 8.12 -11.18 2.11
CA ALA A 16 7.90 -9.87 1.52
C ALA A 16 8.85 -8.81 2.09
N LEU A 17 8.99 -8.74 3.42
CA LEU A 17 9.91 -7.82 4.10
C LEU A 17 11.36 -8.06 3.67
N ASN A 18 11.84 -9.31 3.75
CA ASN A 18 13.22 -9.64 3.38
C ASN A 18 13.52 -9.29 1.91
N ARG A 19 12.59 -9.61 1.00
CA ARG A 19 12.72 -9.25 -0.42
C ARG A 19 12.81 -7.74 -0.60
N THR A 20 11.98 -7.00 0.13
CA THR A 20 11.89 -5.53 0.03
C THR A 20 13.16 -4.87 0.50
N HIS A 21 13.64 -5.24 1.70
CA HIS A 21 14.91 -4.75 2.24
C HIS A 21 16.08 -5.05 1.32
N LEU A 22 16.12 -6.26 0.74
CA LEU A 22 17.15 -6.66 -0.20
C LEU A 22 17.10 -5.80 -1.48
N ILE A 23 15.92 -5.60 -2.07
CA ILE A 23 15.76 -4.77 -3.27
C ILE A 23 16.17 -3.32 -2.99
N SER A 24 15.70 -2.73 -1.89
CA SER A 24 16.04 -1.36 -1.51
C SER A 24 17.53 -1.17 -1.27
N LEU A 25 18.17 -2.15 -0.63
CA LEU A 25 19.62 -2.18 -0.44
C LEU A 25 20.36 -2.24 -1.79
N ILE A 26 19.96 -3.15 -2.68
CA ILE A 26 20.55 -3.29 -4.02
C ILE A 26 20.40 -2.00 -4.81
N ILE A 27 19.21 -1.40 -4.84
CA ILE A 27 18.95 -0.16 -5.57
C ILE A 27 19.77 0.99 -5.02
N THR A 28 19.89 1.10 -3.69
CA THR A 28 20.71 2.13 -3.05
C THR A 28 22.18 1.97 -3.40
N ILE A 29 22.72 0.75 -3.30
CA ILE A 29 24.10 0.45 -3.67
C ILE A 29 24.34 0.72 -5.16
N LEU A 30 23.42 0.27 -6.02
CA LEU A 30 23.51 0.48 -7.46
C LEU A 30 23.49 1.97 -7.81
N PHE A 31 22.61 2.75 -7.19
CA PHE A 31 22.56 4.20 -7.37
C PHE A 31 23.88 4.85 -6.97
N LEU A 32 24.42 4.49 -5.80
CA LEU A 32 25.70 5.01 -5.33
C LEU A 32 26.84 4.62 -6.27
N LEU A 33 26.94 3.34 -6.66
CA LEU A 33 27.99 2.83 -7.52
C LEU A 33 27.96 3.50 -8.90
N LEU A 34 26.82 3.47 -9.60
CA LEU A 34 26.68 4.08 -10.93
C LEU A 34 27.06 5.57 -10.89
N ARG A 35 26.71 6.26 -9.82
CA ARG A 35 26.90 7.70 -9.71
C ARG A 35 28.30 8.11 -9.25
N THR A 36 28.95 7.32 -8.41
CA THR A 36 30.31 7.60 -7.92
C THR A 36 31.40 7.10 -8.87
N THR A 37 31.27 5.90 -9.44
CA THR A 37 32.37 5.28 -10.21
C THR A 37 32.25 5.52 -11.72
N LEU A 38 31.05 5.47 -12.30
CA LEU A 38 30.90 5.55 -13.76
C LEU A 38 30.65 6.97 -14.26
N LEU A 39 29.88 7.76 -13.51
CA LEU A 39 29.43 9.08 -13.97
C LEU A 39 30.21 10.25 -13.36
N HIS A 40 31.11 10.01 -12.38
CA HIS A 40 31.90 11.01 -11.64
C HIS A 40 31.11 12.28 -11.28
N ARG A 41 29.80 12.13 -11.02
CA ARG A 41 28.86 13.25 -10.91
C ARG A 41 28.68 13.60 -9.44
N THR A 42 29.66 14.30 -8.91
CA THR A 42 29.70 14.76 -7.52
C THR A 42 28.60 15.82 -7.29
N HIS A 43 27.84 15.67 -6.20
CA HIS A 43 26.97 16.70 -5.59
C HIS A 43 25.51 16.90 -6.07
N ALA A 44 24.68 15.85 -5.98
CA ALA A 44 23.30 16.06 -5.49
C ALA A 44 22.75 14.81 -4.81
N LEU A 45 23.26 14.46 -3.62
CA LEU A 45 22.66 13.43 -2.76
C LEU A 45 21.39 13.94 -2.07
N LYS A 46 21.23 15.26 -1.95
CA LYS A 46 20.06 15.90 -1.35
C LYS A 46 18.72 15.42 -1.94
N PRO A 47 18.48 15.48 -3.27
CA PRO A 47 17.22 14.99 -3.84
C PRO A 47 17.04 13.49 -3.66
N PHE A 48 18.13 12.72 -3.72
CA PHE A 48 18.07 11.27 -3.48
C PHE A 48 17.55 10.96 -2.07
N ILE A 49 18.16 11.55 -1.04
CA ILE A 49 17.75 11.34 0.35
C ILE A 49 16.32 11.82 0.57
N LEU A 50 16.00 13.04 0.11
CA LEU A 50 14.68 13.64 0.33
C LEU A 50 13.54 12.83 -0.31
N LEU A 51 13.76 12.34 -1.54
CA LEU A 51 12.72 11.63 -2.30
C LEU A 51 12.66 10.14 -1.94
N ASN A 52 13.72 9.55 -1.40
CA ASN A 52 13.68 8.18 -0.85
C ASN A 52 13.23 8.12 0.62
N LEU A 53 13.26 9.23 1.35
CA LEU A 53 12.79 9.33 2.73
C LEU A 53 11.40 8.68 2.95
N PRO A 54 10.34 9.00 2.17
CA PRO A 54 9.04 8.38 2.34
C PRO A 54 9.08 6.85 2.15
N ALA A 55 9.86 6.33 1.19
CA ALA A 55 10.04 4.89 1.00
C ALA A 55 10.68 4.22 2.22
N TRP A 56 11.71 4.82 2.81
CA TRP A 56 12.34 4.30 4.04
C TRP A 56 11.38 4.35 5.24
N LEU A 57 10.56 5.39 5.37
CA LEU A 57 9.54 5.44 6.42
C LEU A 57 8.50 4.33 6.24
N ILE A 58 8.09 4.04 5.00
CA ILE A 58 7.18 2.94 4.67
C ILE A 58 7.81 1.59 5.01
N GLU A 59 9.09 1.37 4.70
CA GLU A 59 9.81 0.15 5.06
C GLU A 59 9.88 -0.06 6.58
N ILE A 60 10.21 0.99 7.33
CA ILE A 60 10.22 0.94 8.80
C ILE A 60 8.81 0.64 9.33
N TRP A 61 7.78 1.22 8.71
CA TRP A 61 6.40 0.96 9.07
C TRP A 61 6.00 -0.51 8.80
N PHE A 62 6.30 -1.03 7.61
CA PHE A 62 6.07 -2.43 7.23
C PHE A 62 6.79 -3.39 8.16
N GLU A 63 8.03 -3.10 8.55
CA GLU A 63 8.75 -3.92 9.53
C GLU A 63 8.03 -3.95 10.88
N ARG A 64 7.46 -2.82 11.31
CA ARG A 64 6.72 -2.74 12.58
C ARG A 64 5.40 -3.50 12.57
N ILE A 65 4.62 -3.38 11.49
CA ILE A 65 3.27 -3.99 11.42
C ILE A 65 3.31 -5.44 10.93
N GLY A 66 4.25 -5.78 10.05
CA GLY A 66 4.28 -7.06 9.35
C GLY A 66 5.15 -8.13 10.01
N ARG A 67 6.09 -7.75 10.90
CA ARG A 67 7.04 -8.71 11.48
C ARG A 67 6.35 -9.64 12.49
N PRO A 68 6.36 -10.97 12.26
CA PRO A 68 5.72 -11.90 13.17
C PRO A 68 6.49 -12.00 14.48
N THR A 69 5.74 -12.01 15.58
CA THR A 69 6.30 -12.17 16.94
C THR A 69 6.03 -13.58 17.44
N LYS A 70 7.07 -14.21 18.02
CA LYS A 70 6.98 -15.52 18.66
C LYS A 70 7.07 -15.35 20.17
N ASP A 71 6.40 -16.23 20.90
CA ASP A 71 6.51 -16.30 22.34
C ASP A 71 7.89 -16.85 22.74
N ALA A 72 8.56 -16.20 23.70
CA ALA A 72 9.90 -16.57 24.13
C ALA A 72 9.91 -17.83 25.01
N ALA A 73 8.81 -18.16 25.68
CA ALA A 73 8.71 -19.30 26.58
C ALA A 73 8.32 -20.59 25.85
N THR A 74 7.41 -20.50 24.86
CA THR A 74 6.90 -21.68 24.14
C THR A 74 7.41 -21.80 22.71
N GLY A 75 7.98 -20.74 22.14
CA GLY A 75 8.40 -20.70 20.72
C GLY A 75 7.23 -20.62 19.73
N ASP A 76 5.99 -20.59 20.22
CA ASP A 76 4.79 -20.54 19.41
C ASP A 76 4.55 -19.14 18.80
N LEU A 77 3.85 -19.11 17.67
CA LEU A 77 3.51 -17.87 16.98
C LEU A 77 2.48 -17.08 17.81
N LYS A 78 2.88 -15.92 18.34
CA LYS A 78 2.05 -15.03 19.14
C LYS A 78 1.24 -14.06 18.28
N SER A 79 1.85 -13.51 17.24
CA SER A 79 1.19 -12.65 16.25
C SER A 79 1.81 -12.86 14.88
N ALA A 80 0.97 -12.99 13.85
CA ALA A 80 1.41 -13.12 12.47
C ALA A 80 1.78 -11.77 11.82
N GLY A 81 1.44 -10.65 12.47
CA GLY A 81 1.50 -9.30 11.88
C GLY A 81 0.25 -8.98 11.06
N GLU A 82 0.16 -7.73 10.63
CA GLU A 82 -0.85 -7.28 9.66
C GLU A 82 -0.54 -7.82 8.26
N ASP A 83 -1.58 -8.02 7.45
CA ASP A 83 -1.41 -8.48 6.07
C ASP A 83 -0.77 -7.38 5.21
N LEU A 84 0.46 -7.62 4.78
CA LEU A 84 1.17 -6.68 3.91
C LEU A 84 0.57 -6.62 2.50
N GLU A 85 -0.31 -7.55 2.11
CA GLU A 85 -1.01 -7.54 0.82
C GLU A 85 -2.44 -6.97 0.91
N ALA A 86 -2.78 -6.33 2.03
CA ALA A 86 -4.09 -5.73 2.23
C ALA A 86 -4.40 -4.63 1.19
N LYS A 87 -5.65 -4.61 0.70
CA LYS A 87 -6.14 -3.61 -0.26
C LYS A 87 -6.37 -2.26 0.41
N GLY A 88 -6.14 -1.17 -0.34
CA GLY A 88 -6.32 0.20 0.14
C GLY A 88 -5.02 0.87 0.54
N LEU A 89 -4.82 1.14 1.83
CA LEU A 89 -3.65 1.91 2.30
C LEU A 89 -2.34 1.15 2.08
N THR A 90 -2.28 -0.14 2.42
CA THR A 90 -1.07 -0.95 2.26
C THR A 90 -0.69 -1.09 0.79
N GLU A 91 -1.68 -1.29 -0.09
CA GLU A 91 -1.49 -1.27 -1.55
C GLU A 91 -0.91 0.07 -2.02
N TRP A 92 -1.44 1.20 -1.56
CA TRP A 92 -0.88 2.51 -1.86
C TRP A 92 0.56 2.68 -1.33
N MET A 93 0.88 2.15 -0.15
CA MET A 93 2.26 2.18 0.38
C MET A 93 3.22 1.37 -0.51
N TRP A 94 2.79 0.23 -1.05
CA TRP A 94 3.55 -0.52 -2.05
C TRP A 94 3.71 0.25 -3.35
N ASP A 95 2.67 0.94 -3.84
CA ASP A 95 2.75 1.76 -5.04
C ASP A 95 3.83 2.85 -4.89
N VAL A 96 3.84 3.54 -3.74
CA VAL A 96 4.85 4.56 -3.43
C VAL A 96 6.24 3.92 -3.41
N LEU A 97 6.40 2.76 -2.79
CA LEU A 97 7.69 2.08 -2.69
C LEU A 97 8.24 1.68 -4.06
N TYR A 98 7.42 0.99 -4.86
CA TYR A 98 7.82 0.54 -6.20
C TYR A 98 8.07 1.71 -7.15
N TRP A 99 7.27 2.77 -7.05
CA TRP A 99 7.51 3.98 -7.85
C TRP A 99 8.82 4.68 -7.45
N THR A 100 9.13 4.71 -6.16
CA THR A 100 10.38 5.27 -5.64
C THR A 100 11.59 4.50 -6.17
N TRP A 101 11.53 3.17 -6.14
CA TRP A 101 12.56 2.31 -6.72
C TRP A 101 12.79 2.60 -8.21
N GLY A 102 11.71 2.68 -9.00
CA GLY A 102 11.78 3.04 -10.41
C GLY A 102 12.41 4.41 -10.64
N CYS A 103 11.94 5.43 -9.90
CA CYS A 103 12.50 6.78 -9.97
C CYS A 103 13.99 6.82 -9.61
N THR A 104 14.40 6.08 -8.57
CA THR A 104 15.79 6.01 -8.13
C THR A 104 16.69 5.36 -9.18
N VAL A 105 16.26 4.26 -9.80
CA VAL A 105 17.01 3.60 -10.88
C VAL A 105 17.14 4.53 -12.10
N ILE A 106 16.05 5.17 -12.52
CA ILE A 106 16.08 6.11 -13.65
C ILE A 106 16.96 7.32 -13.32
N ALA A 107 16.89 7.84 -12.09
CA ALA A 107 17.74 8.93 -11.63
C ALA A 107 19.22 8.55 -11.56
N ALA A 108 19.55 7.27 -11.34
CA ALA A 108 20.91 6.78 -11.41
C ALA A 108 21.49 6.93 -12.83
N VAL A 109 20.67 6.69 -13.87
CA VAL A 109 21.10 6.71 -15.28
C VAL A 109 20.99 8.10 -15.90
N VAL A 110 19.83 8.75 -15.77
CA VAL A 110 19.50 10.03 -16.44
C VAL A 110 19.98 11.24 -15.62
N GLY A 111 20.17 11.06 -14.31
CA GLY A 111 20.51 12.14 -13.38
C GLY A 111 19.29 12.89 -12.85
N ASN A 112 19.51 14.10 -12.33
CA ASN A 112 18.51 14.80 -11.50
C ASN A 112 17.18 15.13 -12.20
N ARG A 113 17.14 15.16 -13.53
CA ARG A 113 15.88 15.42 -14.27
C ARG A 113 14.86 14.30 -14.06
N ALA A 114 15.29 13.07 -13.77
CA ALA A 114 14.40 11.95 -13.50
C ALA A 114 13.54 12.16 -12.25
N TRP A 115 13.98 12.99 -11.29
CA TRP A 115 13.22 13.26 -10.07
C TRP A 115 11.88 13.95 -10.33
N TRP A 116 11.68 14.57 -11.50
CA TRP A 116 10.37 15.10 -11.91
C TRP A 116 9.31 13.99 -12.03
N LEU A 117 9.70 12.74 -12.34
CA LEU A 117 8.80 11.59 -12.33
C LEU A 117 8.21 11.32 -10.94
N TYR A 118 8.91 11.76 -9.89
CA TYR A 118 8.45 11.60 -8.52
C TYR A 118 7.23 12.48 -8.21
N LEU A 119 6.95 13.53 -8.98
CA LEU A 119 5.73 14.32 -8.83
C LEU A 119 4.45 13.51 -9.06
N ALA A 120 4.53 12.36 -9.74
CA ALA A 120 3.39 11.45 -9.85
C ALA A 120 2.87 11.00 -8.48
N VAL A 121 3.75 10.81 -7.48
CA VAL A 121 3.38 10.37 -6.13
C VAL A 121 2.46 11.36 -5.41
N PRO A 122 2.83 12.65 -5.23
CA PRO A 122 1.94 13.62 -4.58
C PRO A 122 0.67 13.88 -5.39
N VAL A 123 0.75 13.91 -6.73
CA VAL A 123 -0.43 14.10 -7.59
C VAL A 123 -1.42 12.94 -7.43
N TYR A 124 -0.93 11.70 -7.48
CA TYR A 124 -1.76 10.51 -7.29
C TYR A 124 -2.33 10.43 -5.88
N SER A 125 -1.54 10.77 -4.87
CA SER A 125 -1.98 10.78 -3.46
C SER A 125 -3.08 11.83 -3.24
N ALA A 126 -2.95 13.02 -3.84
CA ALA A 126 -3.98 14.05 -3.78
C ALA A 126 -5.27 13.61 -4.50
N TYR A 127 -5.15 12.95 -5.66
CA TYR A 127 -6.28 12.39 -6.39
C TYR A 127 -7.01 11.31 -5.57
N LEU A 128 -6.27 10.39 -4.95
CA LEU A 128 -6.84 9.33 -4.12
C LEU A 128 -7.55 9.91 -2.87
N ALA A 129 -6.93 10.91 -2.23
CA ALA A 129 -7.54 11.61 -1.10
C ALA A 129 -8.82 12.35 -1.52
N PHE A 130 -8.82 13.02 -2.67
CA PHE A 130 -9.97 13.75 -3.19
C PHE A 130 -11.13 12.82 -3.58
N SER A 131 -10.84 11.71 -4.27
CA SER A 131 -11.85 10.71 -4.65
C SER A 131 -12.45 10.01 -3.42
N THR A 132 -11.63 9.70 -2.42
CA THR A 132 -12.11 9.11 -1.15
C THR A 132 -12.98 10.10 -0.38
N TYR A 133 -12.55 11.37 -0.26
CA TYR A 133 -13.30 12.41 0.44
C TYR A 133 -14.64 12.73 -0.24
N SER A 134 -14.65 12.86 -1.57
CA SER A 134 -15.86 13.11 -2.35
C SER A 134 -16.83 11.92 -2.29
N GLY A 135 -16.34 10.69 -2.41
CA GLY A 135 -17.15 9.48 -2.25
C GLY A 135 -17.76 9.34 -0.86
N MET A 136 -16.99 9.66 0.20
CA MET A 136 -17.51 9.66 1.58
C MET A 136 -18.57 10.74 1.79
N ARG A 137 -18.36 11.96 1.26
CA ARG A 137 -19.35 13.04 1.32
C ARG A 137 -20.63 12.70 0.56
N GLN A 138 -20.52 12.07 -0.61
CA GLN A 138 -21.67 11.62 -1.40
C GLN A 138 -22.40 10.46 -0.73
N GLY A 139 -21.68 9.53 -0.08
CA GLY A 139 -22.27 8.45 0.70
C GLY A 139 -23.01 8.95 1.95
N PHE A 140 -22.47 9.95 2.65
CA PHE A 140 -23.14 10.58 3.79
C PHE A 140 -24.33 11.46 3.37
N ALA A 141 -24.23 12.18 2.24
CA ALA A 141 -25.33 12.96 1.68
C ALA A 141 -26.44 12.08 1.10
N GLY A 142 -26.09 10.94 0.50
CA GLY A 142 -27.03 9.93 -0.02
C GLY A 142 -27.69 9.06 1.06
N MET A 143 -27.24 9.13 2.32
CA MET A 143 -27.91 8.48 3.45
C MET A 143 -29.05 9.34 4.04
N GLY A 144 -29.21 10.58 3.56
CA GLY A 144 -30.30 11.51 3.90
C GLY A 144 -31.28 11.80 2.75
N GLY A 145 -31.07 11.23 1.56
CA GLY A 145 -31.91 11.46 0.39
C GLY A 145 -31.94 10.22 -0.50
N GLY A 146 -33.14 9.64 -0.67
CA GLY A 146 -33.34 8.41 -1.41
C GLY A 146 -32.97 8.47 -2.90
N GLU A 147 -32.78 7.27 -3.44
CA GLU A 147 -32.71 6.88 -4.86
C GLU A 147 -31.48 7.32 -5.68
N GLY A 148 -30.58 6.34 -5.89
CA GLY A 148 -30.23 5.87 -7.23
C GLY A 148 -29.34 6.75 -8.10
N ALA A 149 -28.02 6.58 -7.98
CA ALA A 149 -27.12 6.63 -9.13
C ALA A 149 -25.82 5.86 -8.84
N ALA A 150 -25.69 4.71 -9.49
CA ALA A 150 -24.47 3.93 -9.54
C ALA A 150 -23.50 4.52 -10.58
N ALA A 151 -22.26 4.77 -10.18
CA ALA A 151 -21.08 4.78 -11.05
C ALA A 151 -19.85 4.45 -10.19
N GLY A 152 -19.07 3.45 -10.61
CA GLY A 152 -17.99 2.79 -9.85
C GLY A 152 -16.75 3.67 -9.60
N SER A 153 -15.71 3.24 -8.89
CA SER A 153 -15.35 1.95 -8.28
C SER A 153 -14.07 2.16 -7.45
N GLY A 154 -14.01 1.60 -6.24
CA GLY A 154 -12.74 1.45 -5.50
C GLY A 154 -12.89 1.49 -3.98
N GLY A 155 -13.29 0.38 -3.37
CA GLY A 155 -13.24 0.19 -1.91
C GLY A 155 -14.56 -0.24 -1.27
N SER A 156 -14.74 -1.56 -1.13
CA SER A 156 -15.59 -2.24 -0.13
C SER A 156 -16.85 -1.52 0.35
N GLY A 157 -17.93 -1.56 -0.44
CA GLY A 157 -19.27 -1.15 -0.01
C GLY A 157 -20.41 -1.84 -0.75
N GLY A 158 -20.16 -2.97 -1.41
CA GLY A 158 -21.23 -3.77 -2.01
C GLY A 158 -21.96 -4.57 -0.93
N PRO A 159 -23.30 -4.70 -0.97
CA PRO A 159 -24.04 -5.48 0.00
C PRO A 159 -23.44 -6.88 0.10
N SER A 160 -23.26 -7.37 1.33
CA SER A 160 -22.66 -8.67 1.59
C SER A 160 -23.32 -9.73 0.71
N LYS A 161 -22.56 -10.73 0.24
CA LYS A 161 -23.10 -11.81 -0.61
C LYS A 161 -24.36 -12.50 -0.01
N ARG A 162 -24.59 -12.34 1.31
CA ARG A 162 -25.82 -12.72 2.01
C ARG A 162 -27.01 -11.80 1.72
N GLN A 163 -26.82 -10.49 1.75
CA GLN A 163 -27.85 -9.48 1.43
C GLN A 163 -28.30 -9.59 -0.04
N ALA A 164 -27.35 -9.70 -0.98
CA ALA A 164 -27.68 -9.89 -2.40
C ALA A 164 -28.43 -11.21 -2.69
N LYS A 165 -28.26 -12.23 -1.85
CA LYS A 165 -28.97 -13.52 -1.95
C LYS A 165 -30.38 -13.45 -1.33
N MET A 166 -30.58 -12.60 -0.33
CA MET A 166 -31.90 -12.33 0.25
C MET A 166 -32.76 -11.47 -0.68
N GLU A 167 -32.16 -10.49 -1.36
CA GLU A 167 -32.84 -9.63 -2.33
C GLU A 167 -33.26 -10.41 -3.58
N LYS A 168 -32.38 -11.25 -4.14
CA LYS A 168 -32.71 -12.12 -5.29
C LYS A 168 -33.75 -13.20 -4.98
N ARG A 169 -34.05 -13.47 -3.70
CA ARG A 169 -35.07 -14.43 -3.28
C ARG A 169 -36.44 -13.80 -3.02
N GLY A 170 -36.65 -12.53 -3.39
CA GLY A 170 -37.96 -11.89 -3.26
C GLY A 170 -38.33 -11.66 -1.80
N GLY A 171 -37.46 -10.99 -1.06
CA GLY A 171 -37.65 -10.65 0.35
C GLY A 171 -39.05 -10.11 0.63
N GLN A 172 -39.83 -10.93 1.33
CA GLN A 172 -41.20 -10.69 1.73
C GLN A 172 -41.27 -9.40 2.54
N ARG A 173 -41.80 -8.33 1.92
CA ARG A 173 -42.17 -7.11 2.64
C ARG A 173 -43.34 -7.45 3.57
N VAL A 174 -43.04 -7.70 4.84
CA VAL A 174 -44.08 -7.72 5.88
C VAL A 174 -44.49 -6.25 6.09
N GLN A 175 -45.60 -5.85 5.45
CA GLN A 175 -46.30 -4.63 5.82
C GLN A 175 -46.84 -4.82 7.24
N TYR A 176 -46.32 -4.03 8.18
CA TYR A 176 -47.08 -3.75 9.40
C TYR A 176 -48.14 -2.70 9.06
N ARG A 177 -49.36 -3.03 9.46
CA ARG A 177 -50.61 -2.33 9.18
C ARG A 177 -50.69 -0.99 9.91
#